data_AF-A0A1N7H339-F1
#
_entry.id   AF-A0A1N7H339-F1
#
_cell.length_a   1.000
_cell.length_b   1.000
_cell.length_c   1.000
_cell.angle_alpha   90.00
_cell.angle_beta   90.00
_cell.angle_gamma   90.00
#
_symmetry.space_group_name_H-M   'P 1'
#
loop_
_entity.id
_entity.type
_entity.pdbx_description
1 polymer ?
#
loop_
_entity_poly.entity_id
_entity_poly.type
_entity_poly.pdbx_seq_one_letter_code
_entity_poly.pdbx_strand_id
1 'polypeptide(L)'
;MSPEMPPSPEQQPSGPDDKAPFGPEAAASVERSLATLRDPDDALRILRGVKESGSAFAAYLLSPETNVAAPDILDSFYNSYADAWETFAEFRHDVLEGLGWLQALERVMSEQGIPDDHLTWNHSAVDKQILDTYDVVHLDGWWHVFNK
;
A
#
# COMPACT_ATOMS: atom_id res chain seq x y z
N MET A 1 -31.47 -9.84 -37.11
CA MET A 1 -31.34 -10.66 -35.90
C MET A 1 -29.86 -10.68 -35.55
N SER A 2 -29.41 -9.73 -34.74
CA SER A 2 -28.04 -9.71 -34.22
C SER A 2 -28.03 -10.44 -32.88
N PRO A 3 -27.05 -11.30 -32.58
CA PRO A 3 -26.99 -11.94 -31.28
C PRO A 3 -26.52 -10.92 -30.23
N GLU A 4 -27.29 -10.80 -29.15
CA GLU A 4 -26.91 -10.07 -27.94
C GLU A 4 -25.67 -10.70 -27.32
N MET A 5 -24.62 -9.89 -27.10
CA MET A 5 -23.52 -10.28 -26.21
C MET A 5 -24.04 -10.34 -24.77
N PRO A 6 -23.61 -11.32 -23.96
CA PRO A 6 -23.89 -11.30 -22.53
C PRO A 6 -23.26 -10.04 -21.89
N PRO A 7 -23.90 -9.45 -20.87
CA PRO A 7 -23.31 -8.33 -20.15
C PRO A 7 -21.99 -8.77 -19.50
N SER A 8 -20.95 -7.93 -19.64
CA SER A 8 -19.70 -8.06 -18.89
C SER A 8 -20.02 -8.18 -17.39
N PRO A 9 -19.34 -9.07 -16.64
CA PRO A 9 -19.53 -9.12 -15.21
C PRO A 9 -19.11 -7.78 -14.62
N GLU A 10 -20.10 -7.06 -14.11
CA GLU A 10 -19.92 -5.88 -13.26
C GLU A 10 -18.88 -6.23 -12.19
N GLN A 11 -17.80 -5.45 -12.12
CA GLN A 11 -16.79 -5.55 -11.07
C GLN A 11 -17.51 -5.50 -9.72
N GLN A 12 -17.65 -6.67 -9.11
CA GLN A 12 -18.11 -6.79 -7.74
C GLN A 12 -17.08 -6.05 -6.86
N PRO A 13 -17.53 -5.21 -5.90
CA PRO A 13 -16.62 -4.59 -4.95
C PRO A 13 -15.90 -5.70 -4.19
N SER A 14 -14.57 -5.61 -4.15
CA SER A 14 -13.70 -6.64 -3.62
C SER A 14 -14.12 -7.07 -2.22
N GLY A 15 -14.28 -8.38 -2.03
CA GLY A 15 -14.63 -8.99 -0.76
C GLY A 15 -13.46 -8.96 0.24
N PRO A 16 -13.66 -9.46 1.46
CA PRO A 16 -12.72 -9.37 2.58
C PRO A 16 -11.46 -10.25 2.46
N ASP A 17 -11.11 -10.72 1.26
CA ASP A 17 -9.94 -11.57 0.94
C ASP A 17 -8.70 -10.75 0.51
N ASP A 18 -8.79 -9.43 0.36
CA ASP A 18 -7.69 -8.54 -0.07
C ASP A 18 -6.75 -8.13 1.08
N LYS A 19 -6.36 -9.06 1.95
CA LYS A 19 -5.32 -8.77 2.95
C LYS A 19 -4.00 -9.38 2.53
N ALA A 20 -2.97 -8.54 2.42
CA ALA A 20 -1.61 -8.97 2.17
C ALA A 20 -1.23 -10.15 3.10
N PRO A 21 -0.69 -11.25 2.55
CA PRO A 21 -0.42 -12.46 3.31
C PRO A 21 0.64 -12.22 4.39
N PHE A 22 0.54 -12.96 5.50
CA PHE A 22 1.59 -13.00 6.50
C PHE A 22 2.57 -14.13 6.17
N GLY A 23 3.68 -13.79 5.53
CA GLY A 23 4.68 -14.74 5.06
C GLY A 23 5.94 -14.78 5.92
N PRO A 24 7.02 -15.41 5.39
CA PRO A 24 8.26 -15.57 6.12
C PRO A 24 9.00 -14.24 6.38
N GLU A 25 8.85 -13.23 5.50
CA GLU A 25 9.48 -11.93 5.72
C GLU A 25 8.79 -11.16 6.85
N ALA A 26 7.45 -11.21 6.92
CA ALA A 26 6.69 -10.72 8.07
C ALA A 26 7.15 -11.38 9.38
N ALA A 27 7.21 -12.72 9.40
CA ALA A 27 7.64 -13.46 10.58
C ALA A 27 9.05 -13.02 11.02
N ALA A 28 10.00 -12.94 10.09
CA ALA A 28 11.38 -12.52 10.38
C ALA A 28 11.47 -11.07 10.89
N SER A 29 10.64 -10.15 10.37
CA SER A 29 10.54 -8.78 10.86
C SER A 29 10.11 -8.73 12.33
N VAL A 30 9.05 -9.49 12.66
CA VAL A 30 8.51 -9.57 14.02
C VAL A 30 9.53 -10.21 14.96
N GLU A 31 10.12 -11.34 14.58
CA GLU A 31 11.15 -12.04 15.37
C GLU A 31 12.34 -11.12 15.67
N ARG A 32 12.83 -10.38 14.67
CA ARG A 32 13.91 -9.42 14.84
C ARG A 32 13.53 -8.34 15.84
N SER A 33 12.33 -7.78 15.70
CA SER A 33 11.84 -6.73 16.59
C SER A 33 11.74 -7.23 18.03
N LEU A 34 11.11 -8.39 18.24
CA LEU A 34 10.99 -9.03 19.55
C LEU A 34 12.35 -9.33 20.19
N ALA A 35 13.35 -9.73 19.41
CA ALA A 35 14.70 -10.02 19.90
C ALA A 35 15.44 -8.78 20.43
N THR A 36 15.02 -7.58 20.04
CA THR A 36 15.62 -6.32 20.54
C THR A 36 14.98 -5.80 21.82
N LEU A 37 13.77 -6.27 22.15
CA LEU A 37 13.01 -5.79 23.30
C LEU A 37 13.49 -6.42 24.60
N ARG A 38 13.53 -5.60 25.66
CA ARG A 38 13.91 -6.03 27.02
C ARG A 38 12.71 -6.15 27.94
N ASP A 39 11.68 -5.35 27.70
CA ASP A 39 10.46 -5.32 28.49
C ASP A 39 9.42 -6.29 27.89
N PRO A 40 8.89 -7.24 28.69
CA PRO A 40 7.80 -8.12 28.24
C PRO A 40 6.55 -7.37 27.77
N ASP A 41 6.24 -6.22 28.36
CA ASP A 41 5.05 -5.45 27.97
C ASP A 41 5.20 -4.85 26.57
N ASP A 42 6.42 -4.45 26.19
CA ASP A 42 6.72 -4.01 24.82
C ASP A 42 6.50 -5.16 23.83
N ALA A 43 7.01 -6.36 24.15
CA ALA A 43 6.84 -7.54 23.32
C ALA A 43 5.35 -7.92 23.15
N LEU A 44 4.56 -7.81 24.23
CA LEU A 44 3.11 -8.06 24.17
C LEU A 44 2.39 -7.03 23.28
N ARG A 45 2.82 -5.76 23.25
CA ARG A 45 2.29 -4.75 22.32
C ARG A 45 2.61 -5.11 20.87
N ILE A 46 3.82 -5.55 20.58
CA ILE A 46 4.20 -6.02 19.23
C ILE A 46 3.32 -7.21 18.80
N LEU A 47 3.22 -8.24 19.64
CA LEU A 47 2.42 -9.43 19.34
C LEU A 47 0.94 -9.09 19.15
N ARG A 48 0.43 -8.11 19.89
CA ARG A 48 -0.92 -7.59 19.70
C ARG A 48 -1.08 -6.92 18.33
N GLY A 49 -0.16 -6.04 17.93
CA GLY A 49 -0.19 -5.40 16.61
C GLY A 49 -0.15 -6.41 15.47
N VAL A 50 0.69 -7.44 15.59
CA VAL A 50 0.74 -8.55 14.62
C VAL A 50 -0.58 -9.31 14.57
N LYS A 51 -1.19 -9.59 15.72
CA LYS A 51 -2.50 -10.28 15.78
C LYS A 51 -3.63 -9.45 15.15
N GLU A 52 -3.61 -8.13 15.33
CA GLU A 52 -4.68 -7.23 14.86
C GLU A 52 -4.51 -6.87 13.37
N SER A 53 -3.27 -6.68 12.91
CA SER A 53 -2.98 -6.05 11.61
C SER A 53 -2.05 -6.87 10.71
N GLY A 54 -1.52 -8.00 11.19
CA GLY A 54 -0.77 -8.95 10.38
C GLY A 54 0.47 -8.35 9.72
N SER A 55 0.58 -8.58 8.40
CA SER A 55 1.73 -8.20 7.56
C SER A 55 1.92 -6.69 7.51
N ALA A 56 0.85 -5.90 7.55
CA ALA A 56 0.93 -4.44 7.60
C ALA A 56 1.73 -3.94 8.80
N PHE A 57 1.46 -4.48 9.99
CA PHE A 57 2.23 -4.12 11.17
C PHE A 57 3.65 -4.69 11.12
N ALA A 58 3.84 -5.90 10.60
CA ALA A 58 5.18 -6.46 10.40
C ALA A 58 6.04 -5.61 9.44
N ALA A 59 5.44 -5.03 8.40
CA ALA A 59 6.10 -4.10 7.50
C ALA A 59 6.44 -2.76 8.18
N TYR A 60 5.53 -2.23 9.02
CA TYR A 60 5.79 -1.03 9.81
C TYR A 60 7.05 -1.16 10.71
N LEU A 61 7.27 -2.34 11.28
CA LEU A 61 8.44 -2.64 12.10
C LEU A 61 9.77 -2.64 11.32
N LEU A 62 9.73 -2.73 9.99
CA LEU A 62 10.93 -2.62 9.14
C LEU A 62 11.31 -1.16 8.83
N SER A 63 10.43 -0.19 9.10
CA SER A 63 10.73 1.20 8.81
C SER A 63 11.87 1.71 9.70
N PRO A 64 12.89 2.38 9.15
CA PRO A 64 14.06 2.83 9.91
C PRO A 64 13.75 3.77 11.07
N GLU A 65 12.67 4.54 10.96
CA GLU A 65 12.23 5.52 11.95
C GLU A 65 11.36 4.90 13.06
N THR A 66 10.98 3.63 12.92
CA THR A 66 10.11 2.95 13.90
C THR A 66 10.87 2.66 15.19
N ASN A 67 10.48 3.33 16.27
CA ASN A 67 10.89 2.95 17.61
C ASN A 67 10.04 1.78 18.13
N VAL A 68 10.57 0.55 18.02
CA VAL A 68 9.87 -0.69 18.42
C VAL A 68 9.48 -0.76 19.90
N ALA A 69 10.13 0.02 20.77
CA ALA A 69 9.84 0.09 22.19
C ALA A 69 8.91 1.26 22.56
N ALA A 70 8.39 2.00 21.58
CA ALA A 70 7.51 3.12 21.83
C ALA A 70 6.18 2.64 22.47
N PRO A 71 5.72 3.28 23.56
CA PRO A 71 4.48 2.89 24.23
C PRO A 71 3.23 3.10 23.36
N ASP A 72 3.32 4.01 22.39
CA ASP A 72 2.29 4.42 21.43
C ASP A 72 2.48 3.80 20.03
N ILE A 73 3.36 2.80 19.86
CA ILE A 73 3.70 2.21 18.56
C ILE A 73 2.49 1.77 17.73
N LEU A 74 1.44 1.25 18.38
CA LEU A 74 0.21 0.84 17.70
C LEU A 74 -0.56 2.06 17.18
N ASP A 75 -0.63 3.13 17.95
CA ASP A 75 -1.29 4.37 17.52
C ASP A 75 -0.50 5.03 16.38
N SER A 76 0.83 5.04 16.47
CA SER A 76 1.70 5.53 15.38
C SER A 76 1.52 4.72 14.09
N PHE A 77 1.39 3.40 14.20
CA PHE A 77 1.06 2.54 13.06
C PHE A 77 -0.32 2.89 12.48
N TYR A 78 -1.38 2.91 13.29
CA TYR A 78 -2.73 3.16 12.79
C TYR A 78 -2.90 4.57 12.19
N ASN A 79 -2.15 5.55 12.69
CA ASN A 79 -2.18 6.92 12.15
C ASN A 79 -1.40 7.05 10.84
N SER A 80 -0.43 6.18 10.58
CA SER A 80 0.43 6.26 9.38
C SER A 80 0.00 5.29 8.29
N TYR A 81 -0.48 4.10 8.61
CA TYR A 81 -0.81 3.07 7.63
C TYR A 81 -1.90 3.54 6.66
N ALA A 82 -1.56 3.51 5.37
CA ALA A 82 -2.48 3.85 4.29
C ALA A 82 -3.17 2.59 3.78
N ASP A 83 -2.45 1.74 3.04
CA ASP A 83 -2.95 0.45 2.56
C ASP A 83 -1.80 -0.45 2.03
N ALA A 84 -2.16 -1.56 1.39
CA ALA A 84 -1.24 -2.44 0.68
C ALA A 84 -1.68 -2.79 -0.75
N TRP A 85 -0.70 -2.97 -1.65
CA TRP A 85 -0.92 -3.34 -3.04
C TRP A 85 -0.03 -4.50 -3.46
N GLU A 86 -0.50 -5.38 -4.34
CA GLU A 86 0.33 -6.45 -4.92
C GLU A 86 1.44 -5.88 -5.80
N THR A 87 1.12 -4.84 -6.58
CA THR A 87 2.09 -4.20 -7.46
C THR A 87 2.20 -2.71 -7.20
N PHE A 88 3.42 -2.19 -7.34
CA PHE A 88 3.64 -0.74 -7.28
C PHE A 88 2.92 0.02 -8.41
N ALA A 89 2.59 -0.67 -9.51
CA ALA A 89 1.86 -0.08 -10.61
C ALA A 89 0.40 0.25 -10.26
N GLU A 90 -0.27 -0.63 -9.50
CA GLU A 90 -1.61 -0.38 -8.95
C GLU A 90 -1.57 0.77 -7.97
N PHE A 91 -0.64 0.75 -7.00
CA PHE A 91 -0.48 1.87 -6.07
C PHE A 91 -0.27 3.21 -6.79
N ARG A 92 0.62 3.25 -7.80
CA ARG A 92 0.83 4.45 -8.63
C ARG A 92 -0.45 4.89 -9.33
N HIS A 93 -1.24 3.96 -9.86
CA HIS A 93 -2.50 4.27 -10.52
C HIS A 93 -3.47 4.93 -9.52
N ASP A 94 -3.64 4.34 -8.34
CA ASP A 94 -4.54 4.84 -7.30
C ASP A 94 -4.12 6.23 -6.80
N VAL A 95 -2.81 6.49 -6.67
CA VAL A 95 -2.32 7.84 -6.35
C VAL A 95 -2.69 8.84 -7.45
N LEU A 96 -2.45 8.50 -8.73
CA LEU A 96 -2.79 9.38 -9.84
C LEU A 96 -4.30 9.63 -9.95
N GLU A 97 -5.11 8.60 -9.67
CA GLU A 97 -6.56 8.71 -9.62
C GLU A 97 -7.02 9.60 -8.44
N GLY A 98 -6.51 9.34 -7.23
CA GLY A 98 -6.84 10.12 -6.03
C GLY A 98 -6.46 11.59 -6.14
N LEU A 99 -5.43 11.93 -6.92
CA LEU A 99 -5.05 13.30 -7.23
C LEU A 99 -5.91 13.94 -8.35
N GLY A 100 -6.76 13.15 -9.02
CA GLY A 100 -7.57 13.59 -10.17
C GLY A 100 -6.76 13.79 -11.46
N TRP A 101 -5.51 13.31 -11.51
CA TRP A 101 -4.60 13.55 -12.63
C TRP A 101 -5.00 12.76 -13.87
N LEU A 102 -5.53 11.55 -13.69
CA LEU A 102 -6.02 10.73 -14.80
C LEU A 102 -7.14 11.44 -15.56
N GLN A 103 -8.15 11.93 -14.84
CA GLN A 103 -9.29 12.64 -15.43
C GLN A 103 -8.86 14.00 -16.01
N ALA A 104 -7.91 14.68 -15.38
CA ALA A 104 -7.35 15.93 -15.89
C ALA A 104 -6.64 15.73 -17.24
N LEU A 105 -5.86 14.65 -17.38
CA LEU A 105 -5.19 14.32 -18.63
C LEU A 105 -6.18 13.92 -19.72
N GLU A 106 -7.14 13.04 -19.40
CA GLU A 106 -8.19 12.62 -20.33
C GLU A 106 -8.96 13.82 -20.90
N ARG A 107 -9.31 14.79 -20.05
CA ARG A 107 -9.97 16.02 -20.48
C ARG A 107 -9.11 16.81 -21.47
N VAL A 108 -7.82 17.00 -21.18
CA VAL A 108 -6.91 17.72 -22.09
C VAL A 108 -6.80 17.01 -23.43
N MET A 109 -6.67 15.68 -23.42
CA MET A 109 -6.58 14.89 -24.65
C MET A 109 -7.85 15.01 -25.48
N SER A 110 -9.02 14.88 -24.86
CA SER A 110 -10.31 15.04 -25.51
C SER A 110 -10.50 16.44 -26.10
N GLU A 111 -10.24 17.48 -25.32
CA GLU A 111 -10.42 18.88 -25.73
C GLU A 111 -9.51 19.28 -26.89
N GLN A 112 -8.31 18.71 -26.97
CA GLN A 112 -7.31 19.00 -28.00
C GLN A 112 -7.30 17.99 -29.16
N GLY A 113 -8.16 16.96 -29.11
CA GLY A 113 -8.20 15.91 -30.13
C GLY A 113 -6.91 15.10 -30.21
N ILE A 114 -6.21 14.91 -29.09
CA ILE A 114 -4.97 14.13 -29.00
C ILE A 114 -5.35 12.64 -28.89
N PRO A 115 -4.84 11.76 -29.75
CA PRO A 115 -5.10 10.32 -29.64
C PRO A 115 -4.53 9.70 -28.35
N ASP A 116 -5.19 8.65 -27.86
CA ASP A 116 -4.92 7.99 -26.58
C ASP A 116 -3.48 7.43 -26.43
N ASP A 117 -2.80 7.14 -27.54
CA ASP A 117 -1.46 6.56 -27.58
C ASP A 117 -0.33 7.60 -27.74
N HIS A 118 -0.66 8.89 -27.83
CA HIS A 118 0.31 9.95 -28.10
C HIS A 118 0.90 10.60 -26.83
N LEU A 119 0.28 10.39 -25.67
CA LEU A 119 0.79 10.85 -24.38
C LEU A 119 1.01 9.65 -23.46
N THR A 120 2.13 9.68 -22.73
CA THR A 120 2.46 8.64 -21.75
C THR A 120 2.93 9.28 -20.46
N TRP A 121 2.59 8.65 -19.33
CA TRP A 121 3.08 9.08 -18.03
C TRP A 121 4.57 8.78 -17.89
N ASN A 122 5.33 9.76 -17.40
CA ASN A 122 6.68 9.51 -16.93
C ASN A 122 6.63 8.84 -15.55
N HIS A 123 6.45 7.52 -15.56
CA HIS A 123 6.37 6.71 -14.34
C HIS A 123 7.55 6.93 -13.39
N SER A 124 8.78 7.09 -13.90
CA SER A 124 9.95 7.33 -13.04
C SER A 124 9.90 8.66 -12.30
N ALA A 125 9.23 9.69 -12.85
CA ALA A 125 9.02 10.95 -12.15
C ALA A 125 7.89 10.83 -11.12
N VAL A 126 6.81 10.13 -11.47
CA VAL A 126 5.68 9.86 -10.56
C VAL A 126 6.15 9.05 -9.35
N ASP A 127 6.93 7.98 -9.57
CA ASP A 127 7.43 7.12 -8.50
C ASP A 127 8.28 7.89 -7.49
N LYS A 128 9.12 8.82 -7.96
CA LYS A 128 9.91 9.68 -7.06
C LYS A 128 9.01 10.55 -6.19
N GLN A 129 7.98 11.16 -6.79
CA GLN A 129 7.03 11.99 -6.04
C GLN A 129 6.24 11.18 -5.01
N ILE A 130 5.86 9.95 -5.36
CA ILE A 130 5.22 9.00 -4.46
C ILE A 130 6.15 8.70 -3.27
N LEU A 131 7.41 8.33 -3.52
CA LEU A 131 8.38 8.01 -2.47
C LEU A 131 8.81 9.23 -1.64
N ASP A 132 8.63 10.45 -2.15
CA ASP A 132 8.81 11.67 -1.37
C ASP A 132 7.64 11.89 -0.38
N THR A 133 6.44 11.39 -0.71
CA THR A 133 5.20 11.60 0.06
C THR A 133 4.93 10.47 1.05
N TYR A 134 5.26 9.23 0.66
CA TYR A 134 4.96 8.02 1.41
C TYR A 134 6.23 7.26 1.75
N ASP A 135 6.21 6.57 2.89
CA ASP A 135 7.14 5.48 3.17
C ASP A 135 6.53 4.19 2.64
N VAL A 136 7.32 3.43 1.88
CA VAL A 136 6.86 2.17 1.28
C VAL A 136 7.77 1.03 1.67
N VAL A 137 7.18 -0.11 2.04
CA VAL A 137 7.89 -1.32 2.43
C VAL A 137 7.36 -2.46 1.59
N HIS A 138 8.24 -3.07 0.78
CA HIS A 138 7.92 -4.30 0.07
C HIS A 138 8.19 -5.50 0.98
N LEU A 139 7.16 -6.27 1.29
CA LEU A 139 7.23 -7.40 2.21
C LEU A 139 6.26 -8.50 1.77
N ASP A 140 6.76 -9.74 1.72
CA ASP A 140 6.00 -10.92 1.30
C ASP A 140 5.29 -10.76 -0.07
N GLY A 141 5.89 -9.99 -0.98
CA GLY A 141 5.38 -9.73 -2.32
C GLY A 141 4.36 -8.60 -2.42
N TRP A 142 4.13 -7.85 -1.35
CA TRP A 142 3.18 -6.73 -1.29
C TRP A 142 3.88 -5.43 -0.91
N TRP A 143 3.39 -4.32 -1.45
CA TRP A 143 3.82 -2.97 -1.11
C TRP A 143 2.91 -2.42 -0.01
N HIS A 144 3.43 -2.33 1.21
CA HIS A 144 2.77 -1.65 2.32
C HIS A 144 3.16 -0.17 2.33
N VAL A 145 2.16 0.70 2.43
CA VAL A 145 2.34 2.16 2.31
C VAL A 145 1.95 2.85 3.61
N PHE A 146 2.79 3.81 4.01
CA PHE A 146 2.62 4.61 5.20
C PHE A 146 2.75 6.09 4.84
N ASN A 147 1.92 6.93 5.45
CA ASN A 147 2.07 8.37 5.42
C ASN A 147 3.27 8.79 6.28
N LYS A 148 4.06 9.74 5.79
CA LYS A 148 5.15 10.38 6.53
C LYS A 148 4.65 11.37 7.58
#